data_AF-J9CFU4-F1
#
_entry.id   AF-J9CFU4-F1
#
_cell.length_a   1.000
_cell.length_b   1.000
_cell.length_c   1.000
_cell.angle_alpha   90.00
_cell.angle_beta   90.00
_cell.angle_gamma   90.00
#
_symmetry.space_group_name_H-M   'P 1'
#
loop_
_entity.id
_entity.type
_entity.pdbx_description
1 polymer ?
#
loop_
_entity_poly.entity_id
_entity_poly.type
_entity_poly.pdbx_seq_one_letter_code
_entity_poly.pdbx_strand_id
1 'polypeptide(L)'
;MRCLFTNGGMYLVCNSNLLYHASVPLNEDGSFKHVRIGKKEYWGRKLLLKTDQLIRTAYFDEDGEEKRFALDYVWYMWCGPNAPSFDKDKMATFERYFIADKELHKESKGAYYTLRNQADVCNKILKEFGVEPGPHSHIINGHVPVKTIKGEKPIKANGKLLVIDGGFSKAYQPETGIAGYTLVYHSHGLQLVQHEPFQSRQKAIEEGLDIKSTTFVIEFNSQRMMVKDTDKGRVLVTQIKDLEKLLVAYRTGLIKEKE
;
A
#
# COMPACT_ATOMS: atom_id res chain seq x y z
N MET A 1 0.66 18.68 -6.37
CA MET A 1 -0.26 17.59 -6.78
C MET A 1 0.21 16.79 -8.00
N ARG A 2 0.64 17.40 -9.12
CA ARG A 2 1.08 16.64 -10.32
C ARG A 2 2.06 15.49 -10.03
N CYS A 3 3.10 15.72 -9.20
CA CYS A 3 4.05 14.68 -8.80
C CYS A 3 3.38 13.42 -8.21
N LEU A 4 2.36 13.59 -7.36
CA LEU A 4 1.63 12.49 -6.74
C LEU A 4 0.83 11.69 -7.78
N PHE A 5 0.22 12.37 -8.75
CA PHE A 5 -0.50 11.69 -9.82
C PHE A 5 0.44 11.02 -10.84
N THR A 6 1.63 11.58 -11.06
CA THR A 6 2.61 10.98 -11.99
C THR A 6 3.21 9.69 -11.42
N ASN A 7 3.48 9.65 -10.10
CA ASN A 7 4.22 8.55 -9.48
C ASN A 7 3.38 7.66 -8.56
N GLY A 8 2.23 8.15 -8.12
CA GLY A 8 1.32 7.44 -7.22
C GLY A 8 0.20 6.71 -7.95
N GLY A 9 -0.39 5.76 -7.24
CA GLY A 9 -1.60 5.07 -7.65
C GLY A 9 -2.23 4.35 -6.46
N MET A 10 -3.41 3.76 -6.67
CA MET A 10 -4.12 3.02 -5.61
C MET A 10 -3.37 1.77 -5.11
N TYR A 11 -2.50 1.19 -5.93
CA TYR A 11 -1.58 0.12 -5.55
C TYR A 11 -0.31 0.17 -6.40
N LEU A 12 0.74 -0.51 -5.95
CA LEU A 12 1.97 -0.73 -6.70
C LEU A 12 2.42 -2.19 -6.53
N VAL A 13 2.82 -2.82 -7.63
CA VAL A 13 3.57 -4.08 -7.59
C VAL A 13 5.03 -3.76 -7.89
N CYS A 14 5.93 -4.18 -7.01
CA CYS A 14 7.37 -3.92 -7.15
C CYS A 14 8.18 -5.05 -6.51
N ASN A 15 9.07 -5.66 -7.28
CA ASN A 15 9.98 -6.72 -6.84
C ASN A 15 9.25 -7.83 -6.07
N SER A 16 8.19 -8.39 -6.68
CA SER A 16 7.34 -9.42 -6.08
C SER A 16 6.55 -9.01 -4.83
N ASN A 17 6.52 -7.73 -4.48
CA ASN A 17 5.73 -7.19 -3.37
C ASN A 17 4.53 -6.40 -3.89
N LEU A 18 3.43 -6.47 -3.17
CA LEU A 18 2.21 -5.70 -3.43
C LEU A 18 2.05 -4.63 -2.35
N LEU A 19 1.97 -3.37 -2.77
CA LEU A 19 1.81 -2.22 -1.90
C LEU A 19 0.42 -1.61 -2.12
N TYR A 20 -0.36 -1.43 -1.05
CA TYR A 20 -1.58 -0.64 -1.08
C TYR A 20 -1.89 -0.06 0.32
N HIS A 21 -2.51 1.12 0.37
CA HIS A 21 -2.59 1.89 1.61
C HIS A 21 -3.56 1.29 2.64
N ALA A 22 -4.82 1.06 2.29
CA ALA A 22 -5.87 0.76 3.27
C ALA A 22 -6.38 -0.68 3.16
N SER A 23 -7.33 -0.94 2.27
CA SER A 23 -7.96 -2.25 2.12
C SER A 23 -8.10 -2.69 0.67
N VAL A 24 -8.28 -4.00 0.50
CA VAL A 24 -8.94 -4.58 -0.66
C VAL A 24 -10.26 -5.14 -0.14
N PRO A 25 -11.42 -4.53 -0.43
CA PRO A 25 -12.70 -4.95 0.16
C PRO A 25 -13.01 -6.43 -0.06
N LEU A 26 -13.33 -7.14 1.03
CA LEU A 26 -13.67 -8.56 1.05
C LEU A 26 -15.06 -8.77 1.66
N ASN A 27 -15.69 -9.89 1.27
CA ASN A 27 -16.80 -10.47 2.01
C ASN A 27 -16.27 -11.32 3.18
N GLU A 28 -17.16 -11.72 4.09
CA GLU A 28 -16.80 -12.52 5.27
C GLU A 28 -16.23 -13.91 4.92
N ASP A 29 -16.61 -14.46 3.76
CA ASP A 29 -16.08 -15.71 3.21
C ASP A 29 -14.69 -15.57 2.56
N GLY A 30 -14.14 -14.35 2.52
CA GLY A 30 -12.86 -14.04 1.89
C GLY A 30 -12.89 -13.91 0.37
N SER A 31 -14.07 -13.93 -0.26
CA SER A 31 -14.24 -13.53 -1.66
C SER A 31 -14.10 -12.00 -1.82
N PHE A 32 -13.71 -11.55 -3.01
CA PHE A 32 -13.61 -10.12 -3.30
C PHE A 32 -15.00 -9.48 -3.36
N LYS A 33 -15.19 -8.41 -2.59
CA LYS A 33 -16.46 -7.71 -2.53
C LYS A 33 -16.72 -6.98 -3.85
N HIS A 34 -17.91 -7.17 -4.40
CA HIS A 34 -18.35 -6.48 -5.60
C HIS A 34 -18.90 -5.11 -5.21
N VAL A 35 -18.35 -4.06 -5.82
CA VAL A 35 -18.71 -2.67 -5.56
C VAL A 35 -19.25 -2.05 -6.83
N ARG A 36 -20.50 -1.60 -6.78
CA ARG A 36 -21.16 -0.93 -7.90
C ARG A 36 -20.67 0.52 -8.01
N ILE A 37 -20.11 0.87 -9.16
CA ILE A 37 -19.69 2.23 -9.51
C ILE A 37 -20.42 2.61 -10.80
N GLY A 38 -21.41 3.50 -10.68
CA GLY A 38 -22.34 3.79 -11.78
C GLY A 38 -23.13 2.55 -12.19
N LYS A 39 -23.03 2.15 -13.46
CA LYS A 39 -23.76 1.00 -14.03
C LYS A 39 -22.99 -0.32 -14.01
N LYS A 40 -21.75 -0.34 -13.52
CA LYS A 40 -20.86 -1.50 -13.55
C LYS A 40 -20.39 -1.87 -12.14
N GLU A 41 -20.04 -3.13 -11.96
CA GLU A 41 -19.44 -3.64 -10.73
C GLU A 41 -17.95 -3.89 -10.90
N TYR A 42 -17.21 -3.63 -9.84
CA TYR A 42 -15.77 -3.79 -9.77
C TYR A 42 -15.39 -4.45 -8.45
N TRP A 43 -14.35 -5.29 -8.47
CA TRP A 43 -13.82 -5.99 -7.29
C TRP A 43 -12.31 -6.16 -7.46
N GLY A 44 -11.63 -6.52 -6.36
CA GLY A 44 -10.20 -6.85 -6.37
C GLY A 44 -9.35 -5.76 -7.05
N ARG A 45 -8.47 -6.17 -7.97
CA ARG A 45 -7.58 -5.26 -8.69
C ARG A 45 -8.36 -4.27 -9.56
N LYS A 46 -9.46 -4.71 -10.19
CA LYS A 46 -10.27 -3.86 -11.08
C LYS A 46 -10.93 -2.70 -10.32
N LEU A 47 -11.31 -2.90 -9.05
CA LEU A 47 -11.84 -1.84 -8.20
C LEU A 47 -10.80 -0.74 -7.94
N LEU A 48 -9.57 -1.13 -7.61
CA LEU A 48 -8.49 -0.16 -7.35
C LEU A 48 -8.09 0.59 -8.63
N LEU A 49 -8.05 -0.09 -9.78
CA LEU A 49 -7.81 0.56 -11.08
C LEU A 49 -8.93 1.54 -11.45
N LYS A 50 -10.19 1.17 -11.25
CA LYS A 50 -11.31 2.07 -11.53
C LYS A 50 -11.31 3.28 -10.60
N THR A 51 -11.00 3.07 -9.33
CA THR A 51 -10.83 4.15 -8.35
C THR A 51 -9.71 5.10 -8.76
N ASP A 52 -8.55 4.57 -9.13
CA ASP A 52 -7.41 5.38 -9.61
C ASP A 52 -7.79 6.22 -10.84
N GLN A 53 -8.49 5.61 -11.80
CA GLN A 53 -9.03 6.31 -12.97
C GLN A 53 -9.93 7.49 -12.54
N LEU A 54 -10.89 7.25 -11.63
CA LEU A 54 -11.82 8.30 -11.19
C LEU A 54 -11.11 9.43 -10.46
N ILE A 55 -10.13 9.14 -9.59
CA ILE A 55 -9.38 10.20 -8.91
C ILE A 55 -8.61 11.05 -9.93
N ARG A 56 -8.06 10.43 -11.00
CA ARG A 56 -7.40 11.15 -12.09
C ARG A 56 -8.38 11.98 -12.91
N THR A 57 -9.56 11.43 -13.26
CA THR A 57 -10.63 12.17 -13.93
C THR A 57 -11.06 13.40 -13.12
N ALA A 58 -11.27 13.24 -11.81
CA ALA A 58 -11.64 14.34 -10.93
C ALA A 58 -10.61 15.49 -10.94
N TYR A 59 -9.32 15.18 -11.11
CA TYR A 59 -8.24 16.16 -11.06
C TYR A 59 -7.86 16.77 -12.42
N PHE A 60 -7.80 15.97 -13.49
CA PHE A 60 -7.25 16.39 -14.78
C PHE A 60 -8.29 16.73 -15.84
N ASP A 61 -9.50 16.21 -15.72
CA ASP A 61 -10.49 16.31 -16.79
C ASP A 61 -11.13 17.71 -16.84
N GLU A 62 -11.76 18.03 -17.97
CA GLU A 62 -12.55 19.24 -18.13
C GLU A 62 -13.89 19.14 -17.40
N ASP A 63 -14.52 20.29 -17.13
CA ASP A 63 -15.78 20.31 -16.40
C ASP A 63 -16.90 19.68 -17.25
N GLY A 64 -17.53 18.64 -16.68
CA GLY A 64 -18.57 17.86 -17.33
C GLY A 64 -19.20 16.85 -16.38
N GLU A 65 -20.15 16.06 -16.85
CA GLU A 65 -20.84 15.05 -16.03
C GLU A 65 -19.87 14.01 -15.47
N GLU A 66 -18.89 13.56 -16.26
CA GLU A 66 -17.90 12.56 -15.84
C GLU A 66 -17.02 13.06 -14.69
N LYS A 67 -16.52 14.31 -14.79
CA LYS A 67 -15.73 14.93 -13.73
C LYS A 67 -16.54 15.16 -12.46
N ARG A 68 -17.81 15.59 -12.59
CA ARG A 68 -18.71 15.76 -11.42
C ARG A 68 -18.91 14.44 -10.69
N PHE A 69 -19.24 13.38 -11.42
CA PHE A 69 -19.34 12.03 -10.83
C PHE A 69 -18.02 11.60 -10.18
N ALA A 70 -16.88 11.87 -10.82
CA ALA A 70 -15.58 11.54 -10.28
C ALA A 70 -15.27 12.31 -8.99
N LEU A 71 -15.63 13.60 -8.90
CA LEU A 71 -15.52 14.41 -7.68
C LEU A 71 -16.38 13.86 -6.55
N ASP A 72 -17.63 13.50 -6.83
CA ASP A 72 -18.52 12.84 -5.87
C ASP A 72 -17.93 11.50 -5.40
N TYR A 73 -17.29 10.76 -6.31
CA TYR A 73 -16.63 9.51 -5.98
C TYR A 73 -15.38 9.73 -5.10
N VAL A 74 -14.60 10.79 -5.30
CA VAL A 74 -13.48 11.14 -4.40
C VAL A 74 -14.01 11.44 -3.00
N TRP A 75 -15.16 12.12 -2.87
CA TRP A 75 -15.82 12.29 -1.58
C TRP A 75 -16.28 10.96 -0.99
N TYR A 76 -16.88 10.09 -1.79
CA TYR A 76 -17.24 8.73 -1.39
C TYR A 76 -16.02 7.93 -0.91
N MET A 77 -14.83 8.13 -1.48
CA MET A 77 -13.62 7.43 -1.01
C MET A 77 -13.27 7.75 0.45
N TRP A 78 -13.69 8.92 0.96
CA TRP A 78 -13.44 9.33 2.34
C TRP A 78 -14.35 8.62 3.36
N CYS A 79 -15.62 8.42 3.05
CA CYS A 79 -16.63 7.96 4.03
C CYS A 79 -17.52 6.80 3.57
N GLY A 80 -17.37 6.36 2.33
CA GLY A 80 -18.19 5.33 1.71
C GLY A 80 -17.84 3.94 2.23
N PRO A 81 -18.82 3.10 2.59
CA PRO A 81 -18.55 1.88 3.34
C PRO A 81 -17.78 0.81 2.57
N ASN A 82 -17.85 0.85 1.23
CA ASN A 82 -17.10 -0.07 0.36
C ASN A 82 -15.92 0.61 -0.33
N ALA A 83 -15.56 1.83 0.07
CA ALA A 83 -14.40 2.52 -0.48
C ALA A 83 -13.11 1.84 0.01
N PRO A 84 -12.17 1.48 -0.89
CA PRO A 84 -10.89 0.88 -0.50
C PRO A 84 -10.10 1.68 0.54
N SER A 85 -10.21 3.02 0.58
CA SER A 85 -9.55 3.90 1.54
C SER A 85 -10.27 4.08 2.88
N PHE A 86 -11.47 3.51 3.04
CA PHE A 86 -12.27 3.63 4.26
C PHE A 86 -12.62 2.26 4.84
N ASP A 87 -13.38 1.46 4.09
CA ASP A 87 -13.79 0.07 4.43
C ASP A 87 -14.27 -0.09 5.88
N LYS A 88 -15.25 0.74 6.24
CA LYS A 88 -15.99 0.68 7.51
C LYS A 88 -17.47 0.93 7.25
N ASP A 89 -18.35 0.48 8.14
CA ASP A 89 -19.80 0.67 8.02
C ASP A 89 -20.26 2.14 7.93
N LYS A 90 -19.62 3.05 8.69
CA LYS A 90 -19.95 4.48 8.71
C LYS A 90 -18.77 5.34 9.17
N MET A 91 -18.80 6.62 8.78
CA MET A 91 -17.92 7.67 9.31
C MET A 91 -18.58 8.32 10.53
N ALA A 92 -18.08 8.03 11.74
CA ALA A 92 -18.68 8.51 12.99
C ALA A 92 -18.02 9.80 13.54
N THR A 93 -17.42 10.62 12.67
CA THR A 93 -16.67 11.82 13.08
C THR A 93 -17.57 12.89 13.67
N PHE A 94 -18.75 13.10 13.10
CA PHE A 94 -19.72 14.06 13.62
C PHE A 94 -20.20 13.64 15.02
N GLU A 95 -20.58 12.38 15.17
CA GLU A 95 -21.06 11.78 16.42
C GLU A 95 -19.99 11.92 17.50
N ARG A 96 -18.73 11.60 17.20
CA ARG A 96 -17.60 11.75 18.14
C ARG A 96 -17.40 13.18 18.65
N TYR A 97 -17.73 14.18 17.84
CA TYR A 97 -17.45 15.58 18.15
C TYR A 97 -18.63 16.26 18.85
N PHE A 98 -19.86 15.88 18.50
CA PHE A 98 -21.05 16.64 18.88
C PHE A 98 -22.09 15.84 19.67
N ILE A 99 -21.95 14.51 19.77
CA ILE A 99 -22.93 13.65 20.44
C ILE A 99 -22.26 12.90 21.58
N ALA A 100 -22.83 13.01 22.79
CA ALA A 100 -22.26 12.39 23.99
C ALA A 100 -22.39 10.86 24.01
N ASP A 101 -23.36 10.30 23.28
CA ASP A 101 -23.61 8.85 23.23
C ASP A 101 -22.47 8.12 22.48
N LYS A 102 -21.66 7.39 23.24
CA LYS A 102 -20.49 6.64 22.75
C LYS A 102 -20.85 5.43 21.90
N GLU A 103 -22.07 4.90 22.00
CA GLU A 103 -22.49 3.79 21.15
C GLU A 103 -22.57 4.22 19.69
N LEU A 104 -22.95 5.47 19.43
CA LEU A 104 -22.99 6.04 18.09
C LEU A 104 -21.60 6.28 17.49
N HIS A 105 -20.54 6.30 18.31
CA HIS A 105 -19.16 6.54 17.87
C HIS A 105 -18.50 5.29 17.28
N LYS A 106 -19.09 4.10 17.48
CA LYS A 106 -18.51 2.84 17.03
C LYS A 106 -18.56 2.74 15.50
N GLU A 107 -17.40 2.47 14.90
CA GLU A 107 -17.25 2.17 13.47
C GLU A 107 -16.81 0.70 13.34
N SER A 108 -17.58 -0.09 12.60
CA SER A 108 -17.28 -1.49 12.34
C SER A 108 -16.44 -1.60 11.08
N LYS A 109 -15.27 -2.22 11.18
CA LYS A 109 -14.36 -2.42 10.05
C LYS A 109 -14.89 -3.51 9.10
N GLY A 110 -14.61 -3.35 7.82
CA GLY A 110 -14.88 -4.36 6.79
C GLY A 110 -14.11 -5.66 7.04
N ALA A 111 -14.59 -6.75 6.43
CA ALA A 111 -14.06 -8.10 6.65
C ALA A 111 -12.56 -8.23 6.34
N TYR A 112 -12.04 -7.40 5.43
CA TYR A 112 -10.62 -7.33 5.11
C TYR A 112 -9.74 -7.20 6.36
N TYR A 113 -10.08 -6.34 7.31
CA TYR A 113 -9.21 -6.07 8.47
C TYR A 113 -9.07 -7.26 9.42
N THR A 114 -10.05 -8.16 9.43
CA THR A 114 -10.01 -9.42 10.17
C THR A 114 -9.29 -10.49 9.34
N LEU A 115 -9.68 -10.64 8.08
CA LEU A 115 -9.21 -11.70 7.18
C LEU A 115 -7.76 -11.52 6.73
N ARG A 116 -7.23 -10.28 6.73
CA ARG A 116 -5.82 -9.99 6.39
C ARG A 116 -4.79 -10.62 7.36
N ASN A 117 -5.24 -11.23 8.45
CA ASN A 117 -4.39 -12.01 9.35
C ASN A 117 -4.21 -13.47 8.89
N GLN A 118 -4.91 -13.91 7.84
CA GLN A 118 -4.86 -15.27 7.32
C GLN A 118 -3.98 -15.34 6.06
N ALA A 119 -3.05 -16.30 6.03
CA ALA A 119 -2.06 -16.41 4.96
C ALA A 119 -2.66 -16.79 3.59
N ASP A 120 -3.71 -17.59 3.58
CA ASP A 120 -4.43 -17.97 2.36
C ASP A 120 -5.15 -16.77 1.73
N VAL A 121 -5.77 -15.91 2.54
CA VAL A 121 -6.38 -14.65 2.09
C VAL A 121 -5.32 -13.72 1.51
N CYS A 122 -4.18 -13.54 2.18
CA CYS A 122 -3.08 -12.75 1.63
C CYS A 122 -2.57 -13.32 0.30
N ASN A 123 -2.44 -14.65 0.18
CA ASN A 123 -2.03 -15.29 -1.09
C ASN A 123 -3.08 -15.08 -2.20
N LYS A 124 -4.38 -15.12 -1.89
CA LYS A 124 -5.46 -14.82 -2.85
C LYS A 124 -5.36 -13.36 -3.34
N ILE A 125 -5.12 -12.42 -2.42
CA ILE A 125 -4.91 -11.00 -2.77
C ILE A 125 -3.67 -10.87 -3.67
N LEU A 126 -2.52 -11.44 -3.30
CA LEU A 126 -1.31 -11.37 -4.14
C LEU A 126 -1.59 -11.85 -5.59
N LYS A 127 -2.26 -12.99 -5.75
CA LYS A 127 -2.64 -13.54 -7.07
C LYS A 127 -3.56 -12.61 -7.86
N GLU A 128 -4.57 -12.01 -7.23
CA GLU A 128 -5.48 -11.05 -7.87
C GLU A 128 -4.73 -9.85 -8.47
N PHE A 129 -3.61 -9.47 -7.86
CA PHE A 129 -2.77 -8.37 -8.33
C PHE A 129 -1.64 -8.81 -9.26
N GLY A 130 -1.60 -10.09 -9.66
CA GLY A 130 -0.59 -10.65 -10.55
C GLY A 130 0.76 -10.92 -9.89
N VAL A 131 0.78 -11.06 -8.56
CA VAL A 131 1.97 -11.45 -7.80
C VAL A 131 1.86 -12.92 -7.42
N GLU A 132 2.80 -13.73 -7.89
CA GLU A 132 2.87 -15.14 -7.52
C GLU A 132 3.21 -15.28 -6.03
N PRO A 133 2.38 -15.97 -5.23
CA PRO A 133 2.68 -16.11 -3.81
C PRO A 133 3.90 -17.00 -3.60
N GLY A 134 4.98 -16.40 -3.08
CA GLY A 134 6.20 -17.11 -2.72
C GLY A 134 6.73 -16.68 -1.35
N PRO A 135 7.87 -17.25 -0.93
CA PRO A 135 8.57 -16.83 0.28
C PRO A 135 9.04 -15.36 0.24
N HIS A 136 9.23 -14.80 -0.97
CA HIS A 136 9.71 -13.42 -1.20
C HIS A 136 8.59 -12.48 -1.67
N SER A 137 7.33 -12.82 -1.38
CA SER A 137 6.16 -12.08 -1.85
C SER A 137 5.32 -11.64 -0.68
N HIS A 138 5.31 -10.33 -0.44
CA HIS A 138 4.63 -9.74 0.71
C HIS A 138 3.63 -8.67 0.27
N ILE A 139 2.58 -8.52 1.07
CA ILE A 139 1.71 -7.37 1.06
C ILE A 139 2.29 -6.34 2.02
N ILE A 140 2.51 -5.13 1.55
CA ILE A 140 2.93 -3.99 2.34
C ILE A 140 1.72 -3.06 2.45
N ASN A 141 1.21 -2.90 3.67
CA ASN A 141 -0.04 -2.21 3.95
C ASN A 141 0.13 -1.12 5.00
N GLY A 142 -0.69 -0.07 4.94
CA GLY A 142 -0.69 1.06 5.89
C GLY A 142 -2.06 1.30 6.50
N HIS A 143 -2.38 2.59 6.70
CA HIS A 143 -3.69 3.16 7.05
C HIS A 143 -4.20 2.95 8.48
N VAL A 144 -4.02 1.76 9.04
CA VAL A 144 -4.40 1.48 10.43
C VAL A 144 -3.14 1.38 11.29
N PRO A 145 -2.98 2.29 12.27
CA PRO A 145 -1.85 2.24 13.20
C PRO A 145 -1.82 0.93 13.97
N VAL A 146 -0.62 0.36 14.11
CA VAL A 146 -0.39 -0.85 14.91
C VAL A 146 -0.39 -0.47 16.39
N LYS A 147 -1.28 -1.08 17.17
CA LYS A 147 -1.38 -0.82 18.61
C LYS A 147 -0.42 -1.71 19.40
N THR A 148 0.88 -1.40 19.33
CA THR A 148 1.95 -2.20 19.96
C THR A 148 1.77 -2.30 21.48
N ILE A 149 1.26 -1.25 22.14
CA ILE A 149 0.89 -1.28 23.58
C ILE A 149 -0.11 -2.41 23.89
N LYS A 150 -0.99 -2.75 22.95
CA LYS A 150 -1.97 -3.83 23.08
C LYS A 150 -1.46 -5.19 22.58
N GLY A 151 -0.17 -5.31 22.31
CA GLY A 151 0.45 -6.54 21.80
C GLY A 151 0.21 -6.82 20.31
N GLU A 152 -0.35 -5.86 19.55
CA GLU A 152 -0.52 -6.03 18.11
C GLU A 152 0.84 -6.08 17.41
N LYS A 153 1.01 -7.06 16.50
CA LYS A 153 2.22 -7.21 15.70
C LYS A 153 2.06 -6.56 14.32
N PRO A 154 3.12 -5.89 13.80
CA PRO A 154 3.12 -5.32 12.45
C PRO A 154 3.23 -6.40 11.37
N ILE A 155 3.82 -7.55 11.70
CA ILE A 155 3.91 -8.72 10.83
C ILE A 155 2.67 -9.59 11.08
N LYS A 156 1.89 -9.83 10.03
CA LYS A 156 0.63 -10.59 10.06
C LYS A 156 0.70 -11.75 9.09
N ALA A 157 -0.26 -12.68 9.19
CA ALA A 157 -0.45 -13.77 8.22
C ALA A 157 0.84 -14.57 7.95
N ASN A 158 1.56 -14.97 9.01
CA ASN A 158 2.82 -15.71 8.93
C ASN A 158 3.88 -15.04 8.04
N GLY A 159 3.98 -13.71 8.10
CA GLY A 159 4.96 -12.95 7.31
C GLY A 159 4.45 -12.47 5.96
N LYS A 160 3.23 -12.85 5.54
CA LYS A 160 2.68 -12.46 4.23
C LYS A 160 2.22 -11.02 4.14
N LEU A 161 1.89 -10.39 5.28
CA LEU A 161 1.45 -9.00 5.32
C LEU A 161 2.24 -8.22 6.37
N LEU A 162 2.77 -7.08 5.93
CA LEU A 162 3.60 -6.18 6.71
C LEU A 162 2.89 -4.85 6.82
N VAL A 163 2.53 -4.47 8.04
CA VAL A 163 1.93 -3.16 8.33
C VAL A 163 3.04 -2.18 8.64
N ILE A 164 3.18 -1.16 7.80
CA ILE A 164 4.23 -0.12 7.91
C ILE A 164 3.68 1.21 8.41
N ASP A 165 2.46 1.22 8.96
CA ASP A 165 1.81 2.47 9.36
C ASP A 165 2.47 3.10 10.59
N GLY A 166 2.60 4.43 10.50
CA GLY A 166 3.51 5.23 11.30
C GLY A 166 2.79 6.02 12.38
N GLY A 167 3.15 5.74 13.64
CA GLY A 167 2.99 6.68 14.77
C GLY A 167 3.84 7.96 14.64
N PHE A 168 4.22 8.36 13.42
CA PHE A 168 5.00 9.57 13.16
C PHE A 168 4.19 10.81 13.53
N SER A 169 2.86 10.71 13.40
CA SER A 169 1.98 11.69 14.03
C SER A 169 1.97 11.51 15.53
N LYS A 170 2.37 12.58 16.24
CA LYS A 170 2.35 12.67 17.70
C LYS A 170 0.98 12.33 18.30
N ALA A 171 -0.11 12.58 17.57
CA ALA A 171 -1.46 12.29 18.01
C ALA A 171 -1.75 10.78 18.18
N TYR A 172 -1.05 9.91 17.44
CA TYR A 172 -1.26 8.46 17.51
C TYR A 172 -0.31 7.75 18.50
N GLN A 173 0.78 8.39 18.91
CA GLN A 173 1.77 7.81 19.83
C GLN A 173 1.18 7.31 21.17
N PRO A 174 0.20 7.97 21.80
CA PRO A 174 -0.46 7.43 22.99
C PRO A 174 -1.17 6.09 22.76
N GLU A 175 -1.65 5.84 21.55
CA GLU A 175 -2.33 4.59 21.20
C GLU A 175 -1.38 3.50 20.67
N THR A 176 -0.36 3.89 19.91
CA THR A 176 0.60 2.96 19.28
C THR A 176 1.74 2.58 20.22
N GLY A 177 2.21 3.52 21.05
CA GLY A 177 3.39 3.39 21.92
C GLY A 177 4.74 3.56 21.21
N ILE A 178 4.72 3.85 19.90
CA ILE A 178 5.91 3.94 19.05
C ILE A 178 5.79 5.11 18.07
N ALA A 179 6.92 5.59 17.55
CA ALA A 179 6.97 6.57 16.46
C ALA A 179 6.63 5.97 15.09
N GLY A 180 6.52 4.64 14.98
CA GLY A 180 6.15 3.96 13.74
C GLY A 180 7.20 2.96 13.28
N TYR A 181 7.01 2.50 12.04
CA TYR A 181 7.86 1.52 11.40
C TYR A 181 8.44 2.07 10.09
N THR A 182 9.68 1.71 9.81
CA THR A 182 10.30 1.87 8.49
C THR A 182 10.59 0.50 7.92
N LEU A 183 10.13 0.26 6.70
CA LEU A 183 10.50 -0.94 5.95
C LEU A 183 11.68 -0.64 5.04
N VAL A 184 12.75 -1.41 5.21
CA VAL A 184 13.97 -1.31 4.42
C VAL A 184 14.07 -2.54 3.53
N TYR A 185 14.22 -2.32 2.23
CA TYR A 185 14.47 -3.35 1.24
C TYR A 185 15.83 -3.13 0.60
N HIS A 186 16.70 -4.14 0.64
CA HIS A 186 18.02 -4.09 0.02
C HIS A 186 18.42 -5.45 -0.55
N SER A 187 19.60 -5.54 -1.17
CA SER A 187 20.06 -6.75 -1.87
C SER A 187 20.20 -8.01 -1.01
N HIS A 188 20.05 -7.90 0.32
CA HIS A 188 20.14 -9.05 1.24
C HIS A 188 18.78 -9.45 1.81
N GLY A 189 17.70 -8.72 1.50
CA GLY A 189 16.36 -9.01 1.98
C GLY A 189 15.63 -7.79 2.50
N LEU A 190 14.72 -8.04 3.45
CA LEU A 190 13.72 -7.10 3.91
C LEU A 190 13.72 -7.01 5.44
N GLN A 191 13.82 -5.80 5.95
CA GLN A 191 13.92 -5.49 7.38
C GLN A 191 12.85 -4.49 7.77
N LEU A 192 12.25 -4.69 8.94
CA LEU A 192 11.31 -3.74 9.54
C LEU A 192 11.94 -3.14 10.78
N VAL A 193 12.11 -1.83 10.76
CA VAL A 193 12.73 -1.07 11.85
C VAL A 193 11.62 -0.37 12.62
N GLN A 194 11.51 -0.65 13.91
CA GLN A 194 10.60 0.05 14.83
C GLN A 194 11.32 1.23 15.46
N HIS A 195 10.67 2.39 15.51
CA HIS A 195 11.23 3.60 16.09
C HIS A 195 10.52 4.00 17.38
N GLU A 196 11.30 4.39 18.40
CA GLU A 196 10.76 4.97 19.63
C GLU A 196 10.33 6.45 19.43
N PRO A 197 9.33 6.94 20.17
CA PRO A 197 8.92 8.34 20.15
C PRO A 197 10.05 9.30 20.56
N PHE A 198 10.33 10.30 19.73
CA PHE A 198 11.21 11.40 20.10
C PHE A 198 10.44 12.47 20.90
N GLN A 199 10.88 12.75 22.13
CA GLN A 199 10.17 13.70 23.01
C GLN A 199 10.61 15.15 22.79
N SER A 200 11.90 15.46 23.00
CA SER A 200 12.46 16.79 22.77
C SER A 200 13.99 16.76 22.70
N ARG A 201 14.58 17.79 22.06
CA ARG A 201 16.05 17.98 22.03
C ARG A 201 16.63 18.13 23.43
N GLN A 202 15.97 18.91 24.29
CA GLN A 202 16.44 19.18 25.65
C GLN A 202 16.56 17.87 26.44
N LYS A 203 15.48 17.07 26.45
CA LYS A 203 15.46 15.79 27.16
C LYS A 203 16.50 14.82 26.61
N ALA A 204 16.66 14.77 25.28
CA ALA A 204 17.67 13.91 24.66
C ALA A 204 19.10 14.29 25.06
N ILE A 205 19.40 15.59 25.18
CA ILE A 205 20.72 16.07 25.63
C ILE A 205 20.93 15.81 27.12
N GLU A 206 19.94 16.15 27.97
CA GLU A 206 20.02 16.00 29.43
C GLU A 206 20.14 14.54 29.87
N GLU A 207 19.38 13.65 29.23
CA GLU A 207 19.33 12.23 29.57
C GLU A 207 20.28 11.37 28.72
N GLY A 208 21.01 11.96 27.77
CA GLY A 208 21.90 11.24 26.86
C GLY A 208 21.16 10.18 26.01
N LEU A 209 19.91 10.47 25.63
CA LEU A 209 19.08 9.53 24.86
C LEU A 209 19.52 9.49 23.40
N ASP A 210 19.82 8.29 22.93
CA ASP A 210 20.03 7.99 21.51
C ASP A 210 18.74 7.43 20.86
N ILE A 211 18.65 7.47 19.54
CA ILE A 211 17.51 6.93 18.77
C ILE A 211 17.54 5.40 18.85
N LYS A 212 16.80 4.85 19.81
CA LYS A 212 16.63 3.40 19.93
C LYS A 212 15.68 2.91 18.84
N SER A 213 16.19 1.99 18.03
CA SER A 213 15.40 1.28 17.03
C SER A 213 15.52 -0.23 17.24
N THR A 214 14.40 -0.94 17.12
CA THR A 214 14.38 -2.41 17.14
C THR A 214 14.22 -2.91 15.71
N THR A 215 15.20 -3.68 15.22
CA THR A 215 15.17 -4.25 13.87
C THR A 215 14.61 -5.66 13.89
N PHE A 216 13.51 -5.86 13.17
CA PHE A 216 12.94 -7.18 12.88
C PHE A 216 13.40 -7.61 11.49
N VAL A 217 14.16 -8.69 11.44
CA VAL A 217 14.52 -9.33 10.17
C VAL A 217 13.31 -10.13 9.69
N ILE A 218 12.74 -9.73 8.55
CA ILE A 218 11.55 -10.39 7.98
C ILE A 218 11.99 -11.46 6.99
N GLU A 219 12.96 -11.12 6.15
CA GLU A 219 13.44 -11.99 5.09
C GLU A 219 14.96 -11.81 4.94
N PHE A 220 15.68 -12.93 4.90
CA PHE A 220 17.07 -12.98 4.45
C PHE A 220 17.14 -13.78 3.17
N ASN A 221 17.71 -13.17 2.14
CA ASN A 221 18.03 -13.88 0.92
C ASN A 221 19.36 -14.59 1.09
N SER A 222 19.36 -15.91 0.93
CA SER A 222 20.57 -16.74 0.96
C SER A 222 21.56 -16.36 -0.15
N GLN A 223 21.04 -15.80 -1.24
CA GLN A 223 21.83 -15.22 -2.33
C GLN A 223 21.52 -13.74 -2.47
N ARG A 224 22.57 -12.93 -2.68
CA ARG A 224 22.40 -11.50 -2.88
C ARG A 224 21.60 -11.23 -4.16
N MET A 225 20.54 -10.46 -4.04
CA MET A 225 19.75 -10.00 -5.19
C MET A 225 20.56 -9.02 -6.03
N MET A 226 20.58 -9.26 -7.34
CA MET A 226 21.26 -8.41 -8.32
C MET A 226 20.23 -7.53 -9.05
N VAL A 227 20.70 -6.44 -9.67
CA VAL A 227 19.82 -5.54 -10.44
C VAL A 227 19.01 -6.30 -11.50
N LYS A 228 19.61 -7.28 -12.17
CA LYS A 228 18.95 -8.13 -13.19
C LYS A 228 17.74 -8.91 -12.66
N ASP A 229 17.68 -9.17 -11.36
CA ASP A 229 16.62 -9.96 -10.71
C ASP A 229 15.41 -9.09 -10.33
N THR A 230 15.55 -7.76 -10.39
CA THR A 230 14.49 -6.78 -10.10
C THR A 230 13.60 -6.52 -11.31
N ASP A 231 12.44 -5.90 -11.10
CA ASP A 231 11.56 -5.48 -12.20
C ASP A 231 12.27 -4.51 -13.15
N LYS A 232 13.10 -3.60 -12.61
CA LYS A 232 13.93 -2.71 -13.42
C LYS A 232 14.98 -3.48 -14.22
N GLY A 233 15.56 -4.52 -13.63
CA GLY A 233 16.47 -5.45 -14.29
C GLY A 233 15.87 -6.08 -15.54
N ARG A 234 14.62 -6.56 -15.44
CA ARG A 234 13.89 -7.15 -16.58
C ARG A 234 13.71 -6.14 -17.73
N VAL A 235 13.41 -4.89 -17.41
CA VAL A 235 13.33 -3.80 -18.40
C VAL A 235 14.69 -3.57 -19.06
N LEU A 236 15.77 -3.46 -18.27
CA LEU A 236 17.12 -3.25 -18.80
C LEU A 236 17.58 -4.41 -19.70
N VAL A 237 17.31 -5.66 -19.31
CA VAL A 237 17.62 -6.84 -20.12
C VAL A 237 16.86 -6.81 -21.45
N THR A 238 15.61 -6.35 -21.45
CA THR A 238 14.82 -6.19 -22.68
C THR A 238 15.43 -5.12 -23.59
N GLN A 239 15.79 -3.96 -23.01
CA GLN A 239 16.45 -2.88 -23.74
C GLN A 239 17.80 -3.31 -24.35
N ILE A 240 18.60 -4.10 -23.61
CA ILE A 240 19.85 -4.65 -24.14
C ILE A 240 19.58 -5.52 -25.38
N LYS A 241 18.61 -6.44 -25.29
CA LYS A 241 18.24 -7.31 -26.43
C LYS A 241 17.74 -6.52 -27.63
N ASP A 242 16.98 -5.45 -27.40
CA ASP A 242 16.47 -4.61 -28.48
C ASP A 242 17.60 -3.80 -29.14
N LEU A 243 18.57 -3.31 -28.36
CA LEU A 243 19.77 -2.67 -28.90
C LEU A 243 20.66 -3.64 -29.68
N GLU A 244 20.81 -4.89 -29.22
CA GLU A 244 21.53 -5.94 -29.95
C GLU A 244 20.87 -6.24 -31.30
N LYS A 245 19.54 -6.34 -31.35
CA LYS A 245 18.80 -6.51 -32.62
C LYS A 245 18.97 -5.31 -33.54
N LEU A 246 18.92 -4.10 -32.99
CA LEU A 246 19.12 -2.87 -33.76
C LEU A 246 20.51 -2.83 -34.38
N LEU A 247 21.55 -3.18 -33.60
CA LEU A 247 22.93 -3.27 -34.08
C LEU A 247 23.07 -4.28 -35.23
N VAL A 248 22.44 -5.46 -35.10
CA VAL A 248 22.42 -6.46 -36.17
C VAL A 248 21.72 -5.92 -37.41
N ALA A 249 20.58 -5.25 -37.26
CA ALA A 249 19.83 -4.68 -38.38
C ALA A 249 20.61 -3.61 -39.16
N TYR A 250 21.41 -2.79 -38.47
CA TYR A 250 22.34 -1.86 -39.13
C TYR A 250 23.47 -2.61 -39.85
N ARG A 251 24.10 -3.59 -39.20
CA ARG A 251 25.23 -4.35 -39.78
C ARG A 251 24.83 -5.19 -40.99
N THR A 252 23.60 -5.69 -41.05
CA THR A 252 23.10 -6.46 -42.20
C THR A 252 22.45 -5.58 -43.27
N GLY A 253 22.39 -4.27 -43.07
CA GLY A 253 21.78 -3.32 -44.01
C GLY A 253 20.24 -3.38 -44.05
N LEU A 254 19.60 -4.08 -43.10
CA LEU A 254 18.13 -4.09 -42.95
C LEU A 254 17.59 -2.70 -42.59
N ILE A 255 18.35 -1.96 -41.77
CA ILE A 255 18.12 -0.54 -41.47
C ILE A 255 19.32 0.23 -42.04
N LYS A 256 19.04 1.23 -42.87
CA LYS A 256 20.07 2.13 -43.40
C LYS A 256 20.44 3.17 -42.35
N GLU A 257 21.73 3.40 -42.17
CA GLU A 257 22.23 4.57 -41.47
C GLU A 257 21.76 5.82 -42.23
N LYS A 258 21.16 6.76 -41.50
CA LYS A 258 20.83 8.08 -42.04
C LYS A 258 21.92 9.03 -41.57
N GLU A 259 22.57 9.70 -42.52
CA GLU A 259 23.37 10.90 -42.24
C GLU A 259 22.53 12.00 -41.59
#